data_AF-A0A0M9WSR9-F1
#
_entry.id   AF-A0A0M9WSR9-F1
#
_cell.length_a   1.000
_cell.length_b   1.000
_cell.length_c   1.000
_cell.angle_alpha   90.00
_cell.angle_beta   90.00
_cell.angle_gamma   90.00
#
_symmetry.space_group_name_H-M   'P 1'
#
loop_
_entity.id
_entity.type
_entity.pdbx_description
1 polymer ?
#
loop_
_entity_poly.entity_id
_entity_poly.type
_entity_poly.pdbx_seq_one_letter_code
_entity_poly.pdbx_strand_id
1 'polypeptide(L)'
;MKLYLRFLNNDNDEIVLEQVYCVVFKETVIEKVLFYLKDVDLDGDEELNEETFLMDEYSYNSNATIDTIIRNGFYHESKNIIPTTTFRFEYVNEDIFIYTKQLKLNQMDVEKLKWKIKRLKNLKSSRVLETDSVDYAHFK
;
A
#
# COMPACT_ATOMS: atom_id res chain seq x y z
N MET A 1 -6.33 3.06 15.14
CA MET A 1 -5.16 2.48 14.44
C MET A 1 -5.32 0.97 14.39
N LYS A 2 -4.90 0.32 13.31
CA LYS A 2 -4.78 -1.14 13.20
C LYS A 2 -3.37 -1.50 12.76
N LEU A 3 -2.77 -2.51 13.38
CA LEU A 3 -1.39 -2.93 13.13
C LEU A 3 -1.37 -4.42 12.80
N TYR A 4 -0.65 -4.78 11.75
CA TYR A 4 -0.45 -6.15 11.30
C TYR A 4 1.05 -6.38 11.20
N LEU A 5 1.52 -7.48 11.79
CA LEU A 5 2.93 -7.82 11.89
C LEU A 5 3.14 -9.21 11.31
N ARG A 6 4.15 -9.38 10.45
CA ARG A 6 4.60 -10.69 9.97
C ARG A 6 5.99 -10.96 10.51
N PHE A 7 6.15 -12.13 11.11
CA PHE A 7 7.42 -12.60 11.65
C PHE A 7 7.89 -13.85 10.88
N LEU A 8 9.20 -14.01 10.79
CA LEU A 8 9.87 -15.20 10.26
C LEU A 8 10.78 -15.80 11.33
N ASN A 9 11.05 -17.09 11.23
CA ASN A 9 12.15 -17.72 11.96
C ASN A 9 13.36 -17.78 11.03
N ASN A 10 14.53 -17.38 11.54
CA ASN A 10 15.79 -17.59 10.82
C ASN A 10 16.39 -18.97 11.15
N ASP A 11 17.51 -19.29 10.52
CA ASP A 11 18.22 -20.56 10.69
C ASP A 11 18.81 -20.77 12.10
N ASN A 12 18.87 -19.71 12.91
CA ASN A 12 19.28 -19.74 14.31
C ASN A 12 18.09 -19.87 15.29
N ASP A 13 16.88 -20.20 14.79
CA ASP A 13 15.62 -20.23 15.54
C ASP A 13 15.22 -18.89 16.17
N GLU A 14 15.77 -17.77 15.69
CA GLU A 14 15.40 -16.44 16.14
C GLU A 14 14.17 -15.91 15.39
N ILE A 15 13.26 -15.27 16.12
CA ILE A 15 12.08 -14.63 15.55
C ILE A 15 12.45 -13.23 15.08
N VAL A 16 12.30 -12.98 13.78
CA VAL A 16 12.61 -11.71 13.12
C VAL A 16 11.32 -11.07 12.61
N LEU A 17 11.16 -9.77 12.85
CA LEU A 17 10.06 -8.99 12.27
C LEU A 17 10.38 -8.64 10.81
N GLU A 18 9.58 -9.18 9.89
CA GLU A 18 9.77 -9.03 8.44
C GLU A 18 8.87 -7.92 7.89
N GLN A 19 7.61 -7.86 8.32
CA GLN A 19 6.65 -6.91 7.75
C GLN A 19 5.86 -6.18 8.83
N VAL A 20 5.65 -4.89 8.59
CA VAL A 20 4.74 -4.04 9.37
C VAL A 20 3.76 -3.37 8.41
N TYR A 21 2.48 -3.61 8.62
CA TYR A 21 1.41 -2.90 7.93
C TYR A 21 0.53 -2.19 8.96
N CYS A 22 0.52 -0.85 8.93
CA CYS A 22 -0.19 -0.03 9.89
C CYS A 22 -1.21 0.87 9.19
N VAL A 23 -2.47 0.81 9.63
CA VAL A 23 -3.56 1.65 9.15
C VAL A 23 -3.92 2.66 10.25
N VAL A 24 -3.65 3.93 9.97
CA VAL A 24 -4.02 5.06 10.81
C VAL A 24 -5.38 5.58 10.35
N PHE A 25 -6.29 5.76 11.28
CA PHE A 25 -7.64 6.23 11.01
C PHE A 25 -7.82 7.61 11.61
N LYS A 26 -8.48 8.49 10.86
CA LYS A 26 -9.04 9.73 11.38
C LYS A 26 -10.54 9.56 11.41
N GLU A 27 -11.11 9.51 12.62
CA GLU A 27 -12.51 9.14 12.83
C GLU A 27 -12.84 7.76 12.24
N THR A 28 -13.63 7.70 11.16
CA THR A 28 -14.06 6.46 10.50
C THR A 28 -13.36 6.19 9.17
N VAL A 29 -12.50 7.11 8.71
CA VAL A 29 -11.79 7.00 7.43
C VAL A 29 -10.31 6.72 7.63
N ILE A 30 -9.67 6.13 6.62
CA ILE A 30 -8.23 5.88 6.62
C ILE A 30 -7.54 7.23 6.41
N GLU A 31 -6.66 7.62 7.32
CA GLU A 31 -5.85 8.82 7.15
C GLU A 31 -4.55 8.47 6.41
N LYS A 32 -3.86 7.44 6.90
CA LYS A 32 -2.57 7.00 6.37
C LYS A 32 -2.43 5.48 6.47
N VAL A 33 -1.70 4.91 5.53
CA VAL A 33 -1.22 3.52 5.59
C VAL A 33 0.30 3.55 5.53
N LEU A 34 0.92 2.86 6.48
CA LEU A 34 2.36 2.62 6.51
C LEU A 34 2.61 1.15 6.17
N PHE A 35 3.50 0.91 5.24
CA PHE A 35 3.98 -0.41 4.89
C PHE A 35 5.49 -0.42 5.03
N TYR A 36 5.99 -1.42 5.74
CA TYR A 36 7.39 -1.71 5.88
C TYR A 36 7.60 -3.19 5.62
N LEU A 37 8.61 -3.51 4.82
CA LEU A 37 9.06 -4.85 4.52
C LEU A 37 10.57 -4.86 4.64
N LYS A 38 11.09 -5.78 5.42
CA LYS A 38 12.50 -6.14 5.45
C LYS A 38 12.60 -7.55 4.89
N ASP A 39 13.15 -7.66 3.68
CA ASP A 39 13.56 -8.94 3.11
C ASP A 39 14.95 -9.25 3.69
N VAL A 40 14.99 -10.24 4.59
CA VAL A 40 16.21 -10.58 5.33
C VAL A 40 16.85 -11.78 4.66
N ASP A 41 18.09 -11.64 4.21
CA ASP A 41 18.87 -12.79 3.80
C ASP A 41 19.17 -13.66 5.03
N LEU A 42 18.62 -14.87 5.01
CA LEU A 42 18.76 -15.82 6.12
C LEU A 42 20.12 -16.52 6.10
N ASP A 43 20.85 -16.43 4.97
CA ASP A 43 22.19 -17.01 4.81
C ASP A 43 23.30 -16.15 5.43
N GLY A 44 22.94 -14.98 5.99
CA GLY A 44 23.81 -14.15 6.84
C GLY A 44 24.59 -13.05 6.10
N ASP A 45 24.31 -12.81 4.82
CA ASP A 45 24.88 -11.67 4.10
C ASP A 45 24.00 -10.42 4.31
N GLU A 46 24.39 -9.59 5.27
CA GLU A 46 23.63 -8.38 5.57
C GLU A 46 23.57 -7.38 4.41
N GLU A 47 24.47 -7.47 3.41
CA GLU A 47 24.46 -6.62 2.23
C GLU A 47 23.33 -6.99 1.25
N LEU A 48 22.76 -8.20 1.37
CA LEU A 48 21.62 -8.67 0.58
C LEU A 48 20.27 -8.32 1.21
N ASN A 49 20.26 -7.76 2.42
CA ASN A 49 19.02 -7.32 3.06
C ASN A 49 18.42 -6.15 2.29
N GLU A 50 17.16 -6.29 1.87
CA GLU A 50 16.43 -5.22 1.21
C GLU A 50 15.34 -4.67 2.12
N GLU A 51 15.28 -3.34 2.23
CA GLU A 51 14.27 -2.67 3.04
C GLU A 51 13.35 -1.80 2.16
N THR A 52 12.05 -2.01 2.28
CA THR A 52 11.03 -1.22 1.60
C THR A 52 10.18 -0.52 2.63
N PHE A 53 10.05 0.80 2.50
CA PHE A 53 9.12 1.59 3.28
C PHE A 53 8.23 2.41 2.35
N LEU A 54 6.92 2.33 2.56
CA LEU A 54 5.92 3.11 1.84
C LEU A 54 4.95 3.76 2.82
N MET A 55 4.60 5.02 2.57
CA MET A 55 3.55 5.75 3.26
C MET A 55 2.54 6.26 2.23
N ASP A 56 1.29 5.83 2.37
CA ASP A 56 0.15 6.31 1.60
C ASP A 56 -0.69 7.24 2.47
N GLU A 57 -0.89 8.48 2.01
CA GLU A 57 -1.78 9.45 2.63
C GLU A 57 -3.06 9.58 1.81
N TYR A 58 -4.21 9.48 2.47
CA TYR A 58 -5.52 9.44 1.82
C TYR A 58 -6.25 10.77 1.98
N SER A 59 -6.79 11.28 0.88
CA SER A 59 -7.77 12.37 0.89
C SER A 59 -9.11 11.88 0.35
N TYR A 60 -10.17 12.56 0.77
CA TYR A 60 -11.55 12.21 0.43
C TYR A 60 -12.25 13.43 -0.16
N ASN A 61 -13.14 13.20 -1.11
CA ASN A 61 -14.02 14.23 -1.64
C ASN A 61 -15.24 14.46 -0.73
N SER A 62 -16.11 15.39 -1.11
CA SER A 62 -17.33 15.75 -0.37
C SER A 62 -18.30 14.59 -0.13
N ASN A 63 -18.19 13.50 -0.89
CA ASN A 63 -19.02 12.30 -0.75
C ASN A 63 -18.39 11.23 0.15
N ALA A 64 -17.31 11.57 0.88
CA ALA A 64 -16.53 10.65 1.70
C ALA A 64 -15.97 9.43 0.93
N THR A 65 -15.74 9.61 -0.37
CA THR A 65 -15.03 8.62 -1.21
C THR A 65 -13.59 9.05 -1.43
N ILE A 66 -12.68 8.08 -1.57
CA ILE A 66 -11.25 8.36 -1.77
C ILE A 66 -11.10 9.21 -3.02
N ASP A 67 -10.47 10.37 -2.89
CA ASP A 67 -10.21 11.27 -4.00
C ASP A 67 -8.79 11.09 -4.52
N THR A 68 -7.83 11.15 -3.59
CA THR A 68 -6.41 11.07 -3.91
C THR A 68 -5.67 10.21 -2.88
N ILE A 69 -4.64 9.50 -3.35
CA ILE A 69 -3.62 8.88 -2.50
C ILE A 69 -2.26 9.48 -2.89
N ILE A 70 -1.50 9.96 -1.90
CA ILE A 70 -0.12 10.39 -2.10
C ILE A 70 0.80 9.34 -1.47
N ARG A 71 1.66 8.73 -2.29
CA ARG A 71 2.64 7.74 -1.88
C ARG A 71 4.04 8.33 -1.84
N ASN A 72 4.70 8.15 -0.70
CA ASN A 72 6.12 8.42 -0.50
C ASN A 72 6.81 7.16 0.06
N GLY A 73 8.14 7.10 0.00
CA GLY A 73 8.87 5.95 0.50
C GLY A 73 10.28 5.81 -0.05
N PHE A 74 10.85 4.62 0.13
CA PHE A 74 12.13 4.21 -0.43
C PHE A 74 12.13 2.69 -0.70
N TYR A 75 13.05 2.24 -1.56
CA TYR A 75 13.35 0.82 -1.81
C TYR A 75 14.82 0.54 -1.49
N HIS A 76 15.11 -0.65 -0.98
CA HIS A 76 16.41 -1.16 -0.52
C HIS A 76 16.98 -0.38 0.67
N GLU A 77 17.26 0.91 0.52
CA GLU A 77 17.84 1.76 1.56
C GLU A 77 17.10 3.09 1.66
N SER A 78 17.10 3.70 2.85
CA SER A 78 16.49 5.02 3.10
C SER A 78 17.02 6.16 2.22
N LYS A 79 18.20 5.99 1.62
CA LYS A 79 18.79 6.93 0.66
C LYS A 79 18.16 6.84 -0.73
N ASN A 80 17.56 5.71 -1.09
CA ASN A 80 16.93 5.43 -2.38
C ASN A 80 15.46 5.84 -2.36
N ILE A 81 15.22 7.13 -2.10
CA ILE A 81 13.88 7.71 -2.00
C ILE A 81 13.15 7.55 -3.34
N ILE A 82 11.94 7.00 -3.30
CA ILE A 82 11.11 6.91 -4.51
C ILE A 82 10.52 8.29 -4.82
N PRO A 83 10.37 8.65 -6.10
CA PRO A 83 9.67 9.87 -6.44
C PRO A 83 8.21 9.80 -6.00
N THR A 84 7.72 10.87 -5.38
CA THR A 84 6.33 10.98 -4.90
C THR A 84 5.36 10.63 -6.03
N THR A 85 4.45 9.71 -5.72
CA THR A 85 3.44 9.25 -6.65
C THR A 85 2.06 9.63 -6.13
N THR A 86 1.30 10.32 -6.95
CA THR A 86 -0.09 10.67 -6.69
C THR A 86 -1.00 9.74 -7.49
N PHE A 87 -2.01 9.18 -6.82
CA PHE A 87 -3.09 8.44 -7.43
C PHE A 87 -4.37 9.24 -7.31
N ARG A 88 -5.01 9.59 -8.43
CA ARG A 88 -6.30 10.28 -8.44
C ARG A 88 -7.40 9.31 -8.85
N PHE A 89 -8.51 9.36 -8.14
CA PHE A 89 -9.66 8.48 -8.36
C PHE A 89 -10.79 9.25 -9.02
N GLU A 90 -11.38 8.67 -10.07
CA GLU A 90 -12.53 9.23 -10.75
C GLU A 90 -13.63 8.17 -10.83
N TYR A 91 -14.83 8.57 -10.44
CA TYR A 91 -15.98 7.68 -10.34
C TYR A 91 -17.00 8.06 -11.40
N VAL A 92 -17.16 7.22 -12.42
CA VAL A 92 -18.13 7.43 -13.50
C VAL A 92 -19.07 6.24 -13.56
N ASN A 93 -20.33 6.45 -13.19
CA ASN A 93 -21.33 5.39 -13.01
C ASN A 93 -20.86 4.33 -12.00
N GLU A 94 -20.64 3.10 -12.48
CA GLU A 94 -20.10 1.98 -11.72
C GLU A 94 -18.60 1.79 -11.93
N ASP A 95 -17.94 2.59 -12.76
CA ASP A 95 -16.53 2.44 -13.04
C ASP A 95 -15.70 3.38 -12.14
N ILE A 96 -14.56 2.88 -11.69
CA ILE A 96 -13.52 3.61 -10.97
C ILE A 96 -12.30 3.68 -11.88
N PHE A 97 -11.86 4.89 -12.19
CA PHE A 97 -10.66 5.15 -12.97
C PHE A 97 -9.58 5.66 -12.01
N ILE A 98 -8.41 5.05 -12.07
CA ILE A 98 -7.28 5.43 -11.23
C ILE A 98 -6.18 5.95 -12.12
N TYR A 99 -5.91 7.24 -11.98
CA TYR A 99 -4.86 7.95 -12.66
C TYR A 99 -3.62 8.00 -11.78
N THR A 100 -2.44 7.97 -12.38
CA THR A 100 -1.18 8.12 -11.68
C THR A 100 -0.40 9.31 -12.24
N LYS A 101 0.20 10.06 -11.34
CA LYS A 101 1.19 11.10 -11.65
C LYS A 101 2.39 10.87 -10.73
N GLN A 102 3.58 10.80 -11.29
CA GLN A 102 4.82 10.66 -10.52
C GLN A 102 5.68 11.88 -10.81
N LEU A 103 6.11 12.59 -9.77
CA LEU A 103 7.00 13.75 -9.91
C LEU A 103 8.38 13.27 -10.32
N LYS A 104 8.85 13.56 -11.54
CA LYS A 104 10.20 13.21 -11.98
C LYS A 104 11.09 14.44 -12.04
N LEU A 105 12.32 14.31 -11.55
CA LEU A 105 13.32 15.38 -11.67
C LEU A 105 13.56 15.67 -13.16
N ASN A 106 13.30 16.91 -13.59
CA ASN A 106 13.54 17.41 -14.96
C ASN A 106 12.64 16.86 -16.08
N GLN A 107 11.42 16.39 -15.80
CA GLN A 107 10.43 16.02 -16.83
C GLN A 107 9.07 16.68 -16.57
N MET A 108 8.29 16.92 -17.63
CA MET A 108 6.87 17.27 -17.48
C MET A 108 6.10 16.05 -16.98
N ASP A 109 5.54 16.15 -15.79
CA ASP A 109 4.74 15.09 -15.19
C ASP A 109 3.36 15.04 -15.84
N VAL A 110 3.13 14.03 -16.67
CA VAL A 110 1.85 13.78 -17.33
C VAL A 110 1.07 12.76 -16.51
N GLU A 111 -0.15 13.12 -16.12
CA GLU A 111 -1.11 12.19 -15.51
C GLU A 111 -1.50 11.11 -16.52
N LYS A 112 -1.45 9.84 -16.10
CA LYS A 112 -1.80 8.69 -16.94
C LYS A 112 -2.84 7.82 -16.28
N LEU A 113 -3.85 7.40 -17.04
CA LEU A 113 -4.77 6.35 -16.59
C LEU A 113 -3.97 5.05 -16.41
N LYS A 114 -3.98 4.48 -15.20
CA LYS A 114 -3.26 3.25 -14.88
C LYS A 114 -4.20 2.06 -14.67
N TRP A 115 -5.37 2.30 -14.09
CA TRP A 115 -6.35 1.24 -13.88
C TRP A 115 -7.78 1.70 -14.16
N LYS A 116 -8.58 0.74 -14.63
CA LYS A 116 -10.04 0.84 -14.72
C LYS A 116 -10.65 -0.34 -13.98
N ILE A 117 -11.45 -0.07 -12.95
CA ILE A 117 -12.06 -1.07 -12.08
C ILE A 117 -13.58 -0.93 -12.18
N LYS A 118 -14.28 -2.03 -12.45
CA LYS A 118 -15.76 -2.05 -12.41
C LYS A 118 -16.22 -2.33 -10.98
N ARG A 119 -17.00 -1.41 -10.41
CA ARG A 119 -17.64 -1.58 -9.10
C ARG A 119 -18.77 -2.59 -9.24
N LEU A 120 -18.60 -3.77 -8.63
CA LEU A 120 -19.62 -4.80 -8.63
C LEU A 120 -20.85 -4.33 -7.84
N LYS A 121 -22.04 -4.45 -8.46
CA LYS A 121 -23.30 -3.87 -7.97
C LYS A 121 -23.96 -4.62 -6.79
N ASN A 122 -23.29 -5.57 -6.13
CA ASN A 122 -23.89 -6.40 -5.09
C ASN A 122 -22.98 -6.60 -3.87
N LEU A 123 -23.20 -5.82 -2.83
CA LEU A 123 -22.99 -6.23 -1.43
C LEU A 123 -24.24 -5.80 -0.65
N LYS A 124 -25.30 -6.63 -0.76
CA LYS A 124 -26.38 -6.56 0.22
C LYS A 124 -25.80 -7.01 1.57
N SER A 125 -25.97 -6.14 2.56
CA SER A 125 -25.64 -6.35 3.97
C SER A 125 -26.10 -7.71 4.53
N SER A 126 -25.33 -8.18 5.51
CA SER A 126 -25.55 -9.27 6.48
C SER A 126 -25.17 -10.71 6.08
N ARG A 127 -23.98 -11.15 6.53
CA ARG A 127 -23.79 -12.26 7.49
C ARG A 127 -22.31 -12.34 7.89
N VAL A 128 -22.11 -12.47 9.20
CA VAL A 128 -20.91 -12.89 9.95
C VAL A 128 -19.75 -13.36 9.06
N LEU A 129 -18.63 -12.62 9.07
CA LEU A 129 -17.35 -13.14 8.58
C LEU A 129 -16.75 -13.98 9.69
N GLU A 130 -17.03 -15.29 9.66
CA GLU A 130 -16.06 -16.26 10.13
C GLU A 130 -14.80 -16.09 9.27
N THR A 131 -13.68 -16.03 9.98
CA THR A 131 -12.33 -16.00 9.45
C THR A 131 -12.08 -17.27 8.67
N ASP A 132 -11.71 -17.16 7.39
CA ASP A 132 -10.84 -18.15 6.76
C ASP A 132 -10.07 -17.50 5.60
N SER A 133 -8.74 -17.61 5.72
CA SER A 133 -7.67 -17.47 4.72
C SER A 133 -7.87 -16.47 3.57
N VAL A 134 -7.20 -15.32 3.66
CA VAL A 134 -6.96 -14.43 2.52
C VAL A 134 -5.68 -14.90 1.81
N ASP A 135 -5.85 -15.55 0.66
CA ASP A 135 -4.77 -15.82 -0.28
C ASP A 135 -4.20 -14.48 -0.81
N TYR A 136 -2.92 -14.23 -0.57
CA TYR A 136 -2.20 -13.11 -1.16
C TYR A 136 -1.93 -13.40 -2.63
N ALA A 137 -2.45 -12.54 -3.51
CA ALA A 137 -2.08 -12.53 -4.92
C ALA A 137 -0.60 -12.14 -5.06
N HIS A 138 0.23 -13.10 -5.48
CA HIS A 138 1.60 -12.85 -5.93
C HIS A 138 1.60 -11.89 -7.12
N PHE A 139 2.21 -10.72 -6.95
CA PHE A 139 2.71 -9.94 -8.08
C PHE A 139 4.05 -10.55 -8.49
N LYS A 140 4.09 -11.11 -9.70
CA LYS A 140 5.33 -11.46 -10.41
C LYS A 140 5.92 -10.23 -11.08
#